data_AF-A0A432HGQ1-F1
#
_entry.id   AF-A0A432HGQ1-F1
#
_cell.length_a   1.000
_cell.length_b   1.000
_cell.length_c   1.000
_cell.angle_alpha   90.00
_cell.angle_beta   90.00
_cell.angle_gamma   90.00
#
_symmetry.space_group_name_H-M   'P 1'
#
loop_
_entity.id
_entity.type
_entity.pdbx_description
1 polymer ?
#
loop_
_entity_poly.entity_id
_entity_poly.type
_entity_poly.pdbx_seq_one_letter_code
_entity_poly.pdbx_strand_id
1 'polypeptide(L)' 'MIGFIRKQEERLAEQFIRRQYQKQGIPVPDSVTLSAQAAQIVGEAHRIVQKRGGNVWTILKEMIDDIRLDLKHR' A
#
# COMPACT_ATOMS: atom_id res chain seq x y z
N MET A 1 -4.30 11.79 -14.67
CA MET A 1 -5.69 12.29 -14.55
C MET A 1 -6.18 11.91 -13.15
N ILE A 2 -6.91 12.82 -12.46
CA ILE A 2 -7.75 12.52 -11.27
C ILE A 2 -7.02 12.40 -9.91
N GLY A 3 -6.74 13.54 -9.25
CA GLY A 3 -6.27 13.59 -7.85
C GLY A 3 -7.30 13.16 -6.80
N PHE A 4 -8.56 12.95 -7.18
CA PHE A 4 -9.64 12.52 -6.28
C PHE A 4 -9.64 11.01 -5.98
N ILE A 5 -9.09 10.17 -6.88
CA ILE A 5 -8.99 8.71 -6.66
C ILE A 5 -7.82 8.39 -5.71
N ARG A 6 -6.71 9.11 -5.84
CA ARG A 6 -5.46 8.86 -5.09
C ARG A 6 -5.63 8.89 -3.57
N LYS A 7 -6.30 9.91 -3.00
CA LYS A 7 -6.48 10.01 -1.54
C LYS A 7 -7.37 8.91 -0.96
N GLN A 8 -8.33 8.40 -1.74
CA GLN A 8 -9.19 7.29 -1.33
C GLN A 8 -8.41 5.97 -1.34
N GLU A 9 -7.61 5.76 -2.38
CA GLU A 9 -6.69 4.62 -2.47
C GLU A 9 -5.65 4.65 -1.35
N GLU A 10 -5.10 5.81 -1.01
CA GLU A 10 -4.16 5.98 0.11
C GLU A 10 -4.80 5.59 1.45
N ARG A 11 -6.04 6.02 1.72
CA ARG A 11 -6.76 5.62 2.93
C ARG A 11 -7.09 4.13 2.96
N LEU A 12 -7.41 3.53 1.82
CA LEU A 12 -7.67 2.09 1.73
C LEU A 12 -6.38 1.28 1.92
N ALA A 13 -5.29 1.72 1.30
CA ALA A 13 -3.96 1.14 1.46
C ALA A 13 -3.51 1.23 2.93
N GLU A 14 -3.68 2.38 3.58
CA GLU A 14 -3.35 2.57 5.00
C GLU A 14 -4.11 1.56 5.90
N GLN A 15 -5.43 1.43 5.70
CA GLN A 15 -6.23 0.46 6.45
C GLN A 15 -5.82 -0.98 6.16
N PHE A 16 -5.45 -1.29 4.91
CA PHE A 16 -5.03 -2.62 4.52
C PHE A 16 -3.67 -2.98 5.12
N ILE A 17 -2.70 -2.08 5.06
CA ILE A 17 -1.38 -2.21 5.69
C ILE A 17 -1.56 -2.39 7.19
N ARG A 18 -2.32 -1.52 7.85
CA ARG A 18 -2.63 -1.63 9.29
C ARG A 18 -3.22 -2.99 9.65
N ARG A 19 -4.20 -3.46 8.88
CA ARG A 19 -4.81 -4.79 9.08
C ARG A 19 -3.78 -5.91 8.90
N GLN A 20 -2.83 -5.79 7.99
CA GLN A 20 -1.76 -6.78 7.82
C GLN A 20 -0.80 -6.82 9.01
N TYR A 21 -0.38 -5.67 9.55
CA TYR A 21 0.41 -5.61 10.78
C TYR A 21 -0.32 -6.29 11.95
N GLN A 22 -1.61 -5.98 12.12
CA GLN A 22 -2.46 -6.59 13.15
C GLN A 22 -2.59 -8.12 12.98
N LYS A 23 -2.81 -8.60 11.76
CA LYS A 23 -2.91 -10.04 11.47
C LYS A 23 -1.62 -10.79 11.78
N GLN A 24 -0.47 -10.14 11.66
CA GLN A 24 0.84 -10.74 11.91
C GLN A 24 1.29 -10.62 13.37
N GLY A 25 0.52 -9.93 14.22
CA GLY A 25 0.93 -9.67 15.61
C GLY A 25 2.14 -8.75 15.73
N ILE A 26 2.48 -8.02 14.66
CA ILE A 26 3.60 -7.07 14.62
C ILE A 26 3.09 -5.70 15.11
N PRO A 27 3.90 -4.94 15.87
CA PRO A 27 3.54 -3.58 16.25
C PRO A 27 3.17 -2.75 15.03
N VAL A 28 1.96 -2.19 15.05
CA VAL A 28 1.51 -1.29 13.98
C VAL A 28 2.33 -0.01 14.09
N PRO A 29 3.01 0.43 13.02
CA PRO A 29 3.74 1.69 13.03
C PRO A 29 2.78 2.87 13.22
N ASP A 30 3.33 4.03 13.60
CA ASP A 30 2.53 5.23 13.81
C ASP A 30 1.80 5.66 12.52
N SER A 31 0.76 6.48 12.69
CA SER A 31 -0.10 6.90 11.57
C SER A 31 0.66 7.69 10.49
N VAL A 32 1.71 8.43 10.84
CA VAL A 32 2.52 9.18 9.87
C VAL A 32 3.31 8.22 9.00
N THR A 33 3.94 7.22 9.63
CA THR A 33 4.67 6.16 8.94
C THR A 33 3.75 5.33 8.05
N LEU A 34 2.57 4.92 8.54
CA LEU A 34 1.58 4.19 7.75
C LEU A 34 1.08 5.00 6.54
N SER A 35 0.79 6.28 6.75
CA SER A 35 0.32 7.16 5.68
C SER A 35 1.39 7.38 4.61
N ALA A 36 2.66 7.56 5.03
CA ALA A 36 3.78 7.65 4.12
C ALA A 36 3.97 6.36 3.30
N GLN A 37 3.88 5.19 3.93
CA GLN A 37 3.92 3.89 3.23
C GLN A 37 2.77 3.74 2.23
N ALA A 38 1.55 4.08 2.63
CA ALA A 38 0.39 4.04 1.77
C ALA A 38 0.54 4.94 0.53
N ALA A 39 1.01 6.19 0.73
CA ALA A 39 1.25 7.14 -0.35
C ALA A 39 2.34 6.68 -1.33
N GLN A 40 3.40 6.05 -0.82
CA GLN A 40 4.46 5.45 -1.64
C GLN A 40 3.92 4.30 -2.50
N ILE A 41 3.19 3.35 -1.89
CA ILE A 41 2.66 2.17 -2.59
C ILE A 41 1.65 2.57 -3.66
N VAL A 42 0.69 3.45 -3.32
CA VAL A 42 -0.30 3.96 -4.28
C VAL A 42 0.41 4.69 -5.42
N GLY A 43 1.40 5.54 -5.10
CA GLY A 43 2.18 6.27 -6.10
C GLY A 43 2.89 5.34 -7.08
N GLU A 44 3.50 4.26 -6.58
CA GLU A 44 4.21 3.29 -7.42
C GLU A 44 3.24 2.40 -8.21
N ALA A 45 2.11 1.99 -7.61
CA ALA A 45 1.07 1.25 -8.31
C ALA A 45 0.54 2.03 -9.53
N HIS A 46 0.31 3.35 -9.37
CA HIS A 46 -0.05 4.23 -10.49
C HIS A 46 1.04 4.31 -11.56
N ARG A 47 2.33 4.35 -11.17
CA ARG A 47 3.43 4.34 -12.14
C ARG A 47 3.49 3.02 -12.91
N ILE A 48 3.27 1.89 -12.25
CA ILE A 48 3.25 0.57 -12.89
C ILE A 48 2.09 0.48 -13.87
N VAL A 49 0.89 0.91 -13.46
CA VAL A 49 -0.29 0.98 -14.37
C VAL A 49 -0.02 1.87 -15.56
N GLN A 50 0.62 3.03 -15.38
CA GLN A 50 0.95 3.91 -16.50
C GLN A 50 1.98 3.30 -17.46
N LYS A 51 2.93 2.49 -16.95
CA LYS A 51 3.99 1.87 -17.76
C LYS A 51 3.55 0.59 -18.46
N ARG A 52 2.72 -0.24 -17.81
CA ARG A 52 2.40 -1.60 -18.25
C ARG A 52 0.90 -1.83 -18.51
N GLY A 53 0.05 -0.86 -18.19
CA GLY A 53 -1.39 -1.07 -18.10
C GLY A 53 -1.78 -1.90 -16.87
N GLY A 54 -3.07 -2.19 -16.71
CA GLY A 54 -3.59 -3.04 -15.65
C GLY A 54 -4.43 -2.31 -14.60
N ASN A 55 -4.73 -3.00 -13.50
CA ASN A 55 -5.59 -2.51 -12.42
C ASN A 55 -4.75 -2.11 -11.20
N VAL A 56 -4.88 -0.84 -10.78
CA VAL A 56 -4.18 -0.27 -9.61
C VAL A 56 -4.38 -1.14 -8.38
N TRP A 57 -5.59 -1.67 -8.16
CA TRP A 57 -5.89 -2.49 -6.99
C TRP A 57 -5.14 -3.82 -6.97
N THR A 58 -4.95 -4.46 -8.13
CA THR A 58 -4.19 -5.71 -8.23
C THR A 58 -2.73 -5.47 -7.88
N ILE A 59 -2.13 -4.44 -8.47
CA ILE A 59 -0.73 -4.08 -8.21
C ILE A 59 -0.54 -3.65 -6.75
N LEU A 60 -1.48 -2.88 -6.20
CA LEU A 60 -1.43 -2.46 -4.80
C LEU A 60 -1.44 -3.65 -3.84
N LYS A 61 -2.24 -4.68 -4.11
CA LYS A 61 -2.25 -5.91 -3.31
C LYS A 61 -0.92 -6.66 -3.40
N GLU A 62 -0.38 -6.84 -4.60
CA GLU A 62 0.91 -7.50 -4.82
C GLU A 62 2.02 -6.78 -4.05
N MET A 63 2.09 -5.46 -4.17
CA MET A 63 3.08 -4.64 -3.46
C MET A 63 2.95 -4.70 -1.94
N ILE A 64 1.72 -4.76 -1.39
CA ILE A 64 1.53 -4.89 0.06
C ILE A 64 1.89 -6.31 0.55
N ASP A 65 1.61 -7.33 -0.25
CA ASP A 65 2.05 -8.70 0.05
C ASP A 65 3.58 -8.85 -0.02
N ASP A 66 4.26 -8.11 -0.89
CA ASP A 66 5.74 -8.04 -0.92
C ASP A 66 6.30 -7.36 0.33
N ILE A 67 5.70 -6.25 0.79
CA ILE A 67 6.07 -5.62 2.07
C ILE A 67 5.93 -6.61 3.22
N ARG A 68 4.90 -7.48 3.16
CA ARG A 68 4.74 -8.56 4.14
C ARG A 68 5.90 -9.56 4.09
N LEU A 69 6.43 -9.92 2.92
CA LEU A 69 7.56 -10.84 2.81
C LEU A 69 8.82 -10.25 3.46
N ASP A 70 9.08 -8.96 3.23
CA ASP A 70 10.22 -8.25 3.83
C ASP A 70 10.11 -8.14 5.36
N LEU A 71 8.91 -7.94 5.90
CA LEU A 71 8.68 -7.86 7.35
C LEU A 71 8.79 -9.22 8.06
N LYS A 72 8.52 -10.33 7.36
CA LYS A 72 8.61 -11.69 7.92
C LYS A 72 10.05 -12.20 8.00
N HIS A 73 10.95 -11.63 7.19
CA HIS A 73 12.36 -12.03 7.10
C HIS A 73 13.33 -11.17 7.93
N ARG A 74 12.83 -10.19 8.69
CA ARG A 74 13.57 -9.43 9.70
C ARG A 74 13.23 -9.89 11.12
#